data_AF-A0AAD2ZIB0-F1
#
_entry.id   AF-A0AAD2ZIB0-F1
#
_cell.length_a   1.000
_cell.length_b   1.000
_cell.length_c   1.000
_cell.angle_alpha   90.00
_cell.angle_beta   90.00
_cell.angle_gamma   90.00
#
_symmetry.space_group_name_H-M   'P 1'
#
loop_
_entity.id
_entity.type
_entity.pdbx_description
1 polymer ?
#
loop_
_entity_poly.entity_id
_entity_poly.type
_entity_poly.pdbx_seq_one_letter_code
_entity_poly.pdbx_strand_id
1 'polypeptide(L)'
;MNQTGVLHWVKIVFLLFGMVGVMSNSNSEEKMKTNYIVSFNTNDALCFIKINDMLVMDNVDSIEGNFTIGKTISSYLQNGDNKLSITMLNDSLKGDHKVTSNMWCSAIVTEVNGKHPVSGVKLIVEDGKVSVDPHFNPREISYFGNSPRSDGKEKGMIEVSQSFHASNLPNWAWTTATPMTEKDIPAIKEFYVSLQNDFKNQNLNTIYQKTEGMWHSLAIEQGSTPQKMWESMPFKRFFNDGYKAIPIDWEDYELNSYMNGRIFRFETGYDRISPLTIENDDRVFSLTPYLSIIDGKVTVVK
;
A
#
# COMPACT_ATOMS: atom_id res chain seq x y z
N MET A 1 26.22 -17.05 15.36
CA MET A 1 24.91 -16.71 15.96
C MET A 1 23.94 -16.44 14.83
N ASN A 2 22.91 -17.28 14.71
CA ASN A 2 22.05 -17.43 13.55
C ASN A 2 21.32 -16.13 13.16
N GLN A 3 21.55 -15.66 11.92
CA GLN A 3 20.68 -14.72 11.20
C GLN A 3 20.23 -15.33 9.87
N THR A 4 19.67 -16.53 9.92
CA THR A 4 18.86 -17.08 8.83
C THR A 4 17.40 -17.01 9.28
N GLY A 5 16.85 -15.80 9.24
CA GLY A 5 15.43 -15.54 9.47
C GLY A 5 14.62 -15.95 8.25
N VAL A 6 14.32 -17.24 8.15
CA VAL A 6 13.11 -17.81 7.55
C VAL A 6 12.63 -17.15 6.25
N LEU A 7 13.38 -17.33 5.17
CA LEU A 7 12.79 -17.48 3.84
C LEU A 7 12.38 -18.96 3.70
N HIS A 8 11.15 -19.32 4.09
CA HIS A 8 10.45 -20.53 3.59
C HIS A 8 9.02 -20.61 4.12
N TRP A 9 8.21 -19.59 3.82
CA TRP A 9 6.77 -19.73 3.66
C TRP A 9 6.42 -18.89 2.44
N VAL A 10 5.66 -19.44 1.50
CA VAL A 10 5.15 -18.67 0.37
C VAL A 10 4.11 -17.70 0.94
N LYS A 11 4.58 -16.54 1.40
CA LYS A 11 3.74 -15.40 1.74
C LYS A 11 3.28 -14.80 0.42
N ILE A 12 2.16 -15.28 -0.12
CA ILE A 12 1.49 -14.52 -1.17
C ILE A 12 0.77 -13.38 -0.47
N VAL A 13 1.42 -12.22 -0.45
CA VAL A 13 0.75 -10.97 -0.07
C VAL A 13 -0.08 -10.56 -1.27
N PHE A 14 -1.38 -10.88 -1.24
CA PHE A 14 -2.31 -10.30 -2.21
C PHE A 14 -2.46 -8.80 -1.91
N LEU A 15 -1.57 -7.98 -2.48
CA LEU A 15 -1.92 -6.61 -2.81
C LEU A 15 -3.14 -6.68 -3.74
N LEU A 16 -4.20 -5.95 -3.40
CA LEU A 16 -5.43 -5.86 -4.19
C LEU A 16 -5.13 -5.58 -5.68
N PHE A 17 -5.03 -6.63 -6.49
CA PHE A 17 -5.08 -6.57 -7.94
C PHE A 17 -6.55 -6.56 -8.35
N GLY A 18 -7.16 -5.38 -8.31
CA GLY A 18 -8.43 -5.15 -8.99
C GLY A 18 -8.23 -5.13 -10.50
N MET A 19 -7.95 -6.28 -11.14
CA MET A 19 -8.23 -6.42 -12.57
C MET A 19 -9.73 -6.67 -12.73
N VAL A 20 -10.51 -5.60 -12.60
CA VAL A 20 -11.90 -5.58 -13.06
C VAL A 20 -11.90 -4.75 -14.33
N GLY A 21 -12.15 -5.42 -15.46
CA GLY A 21 -12.37 -4.75 -16.74
C GLY A 21 -13.48 -3.70 -16.58
N VAL A 22 -13.33 -2.56 -17.25
CA VAL A 22 -14.32 -1.47 -17.25
C VAL A 22 -15.63 -2.02 -17.84
N MET A 23 -16.52 -2.53 -16.99
CA MET A 23 -17.88 -2.88 -17.37
C MET A 23 -18.76 -1.67 -17.16
N SER A 24 -19.22 -1.09 -18.26
CA SER A 24 -20.24 -0.05 -18.27
C SER A 24 -21.55 -0.59 -17.70
N ASN A 25 -21.85 -0.28 -16.44
CA ASN A 25 -23.18 -0.46 -15.86
C ASN A 25 -23.91 0.89 -15.84
N SER A 26 -25.17 0.88 -16.30
CA SER A 26 -26.04 2.04 -16.45
C SER A 26 -26.78 2.46 -15.18
N ASN A 27 -26.30 2.09 -14.00
CA ASN A 27 -26.72 2.70 -12.73
C ASN A 27 -25.59 3.63 -12.29
N SER A 28 -25.67 4.90 -12.71
CA SER A 28 -24.67 5.90 -12.38
C SER A 28 -24.78 6.29 -10.91
N GLU A 29 -24.09 5.55 -10.05
CA GLU A 29 -23.53 6.15 -8.84
C GLU A 29 -22.58 7.28 -9.27
N GLU A 30 -22.51 8.36 -8.49
CA GLU A 30 -21.85 9.60 -8.86
C GLU A 30 -20.38 9.33 -9.23
N LYS A 31 -20.10 9.34 -10.54
CA LYS A 31 -18.75 9.08 -11.06
C LYS A 31 -17.82 10.18 -10.56
N MET A 32 -16.71 9.80 -9.93
CA MET A 32 -15.68 10.76 -9.51
C MET A 32 -15.35 11.75 -10.63
N LYS A 33 -15.36 13.03 -10.29
CA LYS A 33 -15.00 14.11 -11.24
C LYS A 33 -13.59 13.94 -11.80
N THR A 34 -12.67 13.56 -10.94
CA THR A 34 -11.26 13.31 -11.28
C THR A 34 -10.79 12.02 -10.61
N ASN A 35 -9.99 11.23 -11.32
CA ASN A 35 -9.35 10.03 -10.79
C ASN A 35 -7.86 10.03 -11.18
N TYR A 36 -6.99 9.52 -10.32
CA TYR A 36 -5.55 9.42 -10.52
C TYR A 36 -5.11 7.96 -10.50
N ILE A 37 -4.27 7.59 -11.46
CA ILE A 37 -3.66 6.28 -11.55
C ILE A 37 -2.15 6.44 -11.41
N VAL A 38 -1.53 5.54 -10.67
CA VAL A 38 -0.09 5.32 -10.71
C VAL A 38 0.20 4.10 -11.57
N SER A 39 1.16 4.23 -12.49
CA SER A 39 1.77 3.11 -13.21
C SER A 39 3.15 2.86 -12.61
N PHE A 40 3.47 1.60 -12.34
CA PHE A 40 4.71 1.16 -11.73
C PHE A 40 5.37 0.11 -12.62
N ASN A 41 6.64 0.31 -12.93
CA ASN A 41 7.43 -0.58 -13.77
C ASN A 41 8.78 -0.87 -13.09
N THR A 42 9.25 -2.11 -13.19
CA THR A 42 10.55 -2.52 -12.67
C THR A 42 11.25 -3.44 -13.66
N ASN A 43 12.57 -3.51 -13.55
CA ASN A 43 13.36 -4.61 -14.11
C ASN A 43 14.39 -5.07 -13.08
N ASP A 44 14.36 -6.36 -12.72
CA ASP A 44 15.33 -7.03 -11.85
C ASP A 44 15.61 -6.31 -10.51
N ALA A 45 14.66 -5.53 -9.98
CA ALA A 45 14.88 -4.66 -8.81
C ALA A 45 13.73 -4.77 -7.81
N LEU A 46 14.04 -4.90 -6.52
CA LEU A 46 13.03 -4.80 -5.47
C LEU A 46 12.70 -3.33 -5.22
N CYS A 47 11.46 -2.95 -5.49
CA CYS A 47 10.99 -1.59 -5.34
C CYS A 47 9.61 -1.48 -4.70
N PHE A 48 9.37 -0.34 -4.07
CA PHE A 48 8.11 0.00 -3.41
C PHE A 48 7.65 1.38 -3.87
N ILE A 49 6.35 1.53 -4.05
CA ILE A 49 5.69 2.78 -4.41
C ILE A 49 4.91 3.31 -3.22
N LYS A 50 5.20 4.57 -2.87
CA LYS A 50 4.54 5.25 -1.77
C LYS A 50 3.83 6.50 -2.27
N ILE A 51 2.65 6.73 -1.73
CA ILE A 51 1.90 7.97 -1.89
C ILE A 51 1.74 8.57 -0.50
N ASN A 52 2.26 9.78 -0.30
CA ASN A 52 2.27 10.43 1.00
C ASN A 52 2.81 9.52 2.11
N ASP A 53 3.93 8.86 1.83
CA ASP A 53 4.62 7.88 2.67
C ASP A 53 3.86 6.55 2.92
N MET A 54 2.59 6.44 2.56
CA MET A 54 1.83 5.20 2.59
C MET A 54 2.28 4.26 1.47
N LEU A 55 2.61 3.01 1.79
CA LEU A 55 2.90 1.97 0.80
C LEU A 55 1.61 1.61 0.03
N VAL A 56 1.66 1.72 -1.29
CA VAL A 56 0.51 1.48 -2.19
C VAL A 56 0.72 0.25 -3.08
N MET A 57 1.95 0.01 -3.52
CA MET A 57 2.34 -1.14 -4.34
C MET A 57 3.80 -1.51 -4.10
N ASP A 58 4.14 -2.76 -4.37
CA ASP A 58 5.50 -3.29 -4.39
C ASP A 58 5.59 -4.43 -5.42
N ASN A 59 6.80 -4.96 -5.60
CA ASN A 59 7.05 -6.13 -6.44
C ASN A 59 7.77 -7.25 -5.69
N VAL A 60 7.53 -7.41 -4.38
CA VAL A 60 8.18 -8.45 -3.55
C VAL A 60 7.99 -9.85 -4.15
N ASP A 61 6.82 -10.12 -4.74
CA ASP A 61 6.50 -11.40 -5.38
C ASP A 61 6.95 -11.50 -6.85
N SER A 62 7.57 -10.47 -7.42
CA SER A 62 7.92 -10.39 -8.85
C SER A 62 9.16 -9.51 -9.07
N ILE A 63 10.25 -9.89 -8.40
CA ILE A 63 11.46 -9.08 -8.40
C ILE A 63 12.32 -9.29 -9.66
N GLU A 64 12.34 -10.50 -10.20
CA GLU A 64 13.10 -10.85 -11.41
C GLU A 64 12.33 -10.52 -12.70
N GLY A 65 13.07 -10.06 -13.71
CA GLY A 65 12.54 -9.69 -15.01
C GLY A 65 11.76 -8.37 -14.99
N ASN A 66 11.00 -8.15 -16.06
CA ASN A 66 10.14 -6.98 -16.19
C ASN A 66 8.81 -7.19 -15.49
N PHE A 67 8.42 -6.24 -14.66
CA PHE A 67 7.11 -6.21 -14.00
C PHE A 67 6.45 -4.85 -14.23
N THR A 68 5.16 -4.87 -14.56
CA THR A 68 4.35 -3.66 -14.77
C THR A 68 2.98 -3.85 -14.12
N ILE A 69 2.57 -2.86 -13.33
CA ILE A 69 1.27 -2.79 -12.69
C ILE A 69 0.74 -1.35 -12.70
N GLY A 70 -0.57 -1.16 -12.72
CA GLY A 70 -1.21 0.13 -12.47
C GLY A 70 -2.30 0.03 -11.41
N LYS A 71 -2.51 1.12 -10.65
CA LYS A 71 -3.54 1.20 -9.61
C LYS A 71 -4.13 2.61 -9.50
N THR A 72 -5.43 2.71 -9.23
CA THR A 72 -6.08 3.97 -8.83
C THR A 72 -5.62 4.37 -7.43
N ILE A 73 -5.24 5.64 -7.25
CA ILE A 73 -4.68 6.15 -5.99
C ILE A 73 -5.39 7.37 -5.45
N SER A 74 -6.45 7.86 -6.10
CA SER A 74 -7.19 9.05 -5.69
C SER A 74 -7.55 9.09 -4.21
N SER A 75 -7.80 7.94 -3.63
CA SER A 75 -8.23 7.79 -2.26
C SER A 75 -7.08 7.87 -1.25
N TYR A 76 -5.83 7.74 -1.70
CA TYR A 76 -4.59 8.06 -0.96
C TYR A 76 -4.21 9.54 -1.06
N LEU A 77 -4.90 10.32 -1.90
CA LEU A 77 -4.60 11.73 -2.16
C LEU A 77 -5.55 12.66 -1.41
N GLN A 78 -5.06 13.84 -1.06
CA GLN A 78 -5.89 14.98 -0.65
C GLN A 78 -5.91 16.04 -1.75
N ASN A 79 -6.96 16.87 -1.78
CA ASN A 79 -6.91 18.10 -2.58
C ASN A 79 -5.74 18.96 -2.07
N GLY A 80 -4.88 19.43 -2.96
CA GLY A 80 -3.64 20.11 -2.59
C GLY A 80 -2.39 19.30 -2.90
N ASP A 81 -1.36 19.51 -2.08
CA ASP A 81 -0.05 18.91 -2.24
C ASP A 81 -0.05 17.46 -1.75
N ASN A 82 0.60 16.62 -2.55
CA ASN A 82 0.83 15.20 -2.33
C ASN A 82 2.27 14.85 -2.74
N LYS A 83 2.74 13.68 -2.32
CA LYS A 83 4.09 13.18 -2.61
C LYS A 83 4.03 11.79 -3.23
N LEU A 84 4.69 11.63 -4.38
CA LEU A 84 5.03 10.33 -4.95
C LEU A 84 6.44 9.97 -4.49
N SER A 85 6.64 8.74 -4.02
CA SER A 85 7.98 8.22 -3.72
C SER A 85 8.16 6.82 -4.29
N ILE A 86 9.38 6.53 -4.73
CA ILE A 86 9.82 5.17 -5.08
C ILE A 86 11.03 4.85 -4.24
N THR A 87 11.06 3.66 -3.67
CA THR A 87 12.27 3.11 -3.06
C THR A 87 12.78 1.91 -3.83
N MET A 88 14.09 1.79 -3.97
CA MET A 88 14.77 0.64 -4.56
C MET A 88 15.79 0.06 -3.58
N LEU A 89 15.84 -1.27 -3.46
CA LEU A 89 16.86 -1.93 -2.66
C LEU A 89 18.24 -1.71 -3.30
N ASN A 90 19.17 -1.13 -2.56
CA ASN A 90 20.56 -0.94 -2.96
C ASN A 90 21.41 -2.14 -2.53
N ASP A 91 20.96 -3.34 -2.89
CA ASP A 91 21.65 -4.61 -2.67
C ASP A 91 21.20 -5.62 -3.74
N SER A 92 21.94 -6.71 -3.88
CA SER A 92 21.58 -7.84 -4.75
C SER A 92 20.74 -8.86 -4.00
N LEU A 93 19.72 -9.36 -4.69
CA LEU A 93 18.82 -10.41 -4.20
C LEU A 93 19.47 -11.81 -4.25
N LYS A 94 20.60 -11.94 -4.96
CA LYS A 94 21.28 -13.22 -5.25
C LYS A 94 22.49 -13.49 -4.35
N GLY A 95 22.72 -12.66 -3.33
CA GLY A 95 23.79 -12.85 -2.35
C GLY A 95 25.21 -12.50 -2.85
N ASP A 96 25.35 -11.93 -4.06
CA ASP A 96 26.62 -11.41 -4.60
C ASP A 96 26.86 -9.91 -4.26
N HIS A 97 25.96 -9.32 -3.47
CA HIS A 97 26.03 -7.99 -2.86
C HIS A 97 26.19 -6.79 -3.82
N LYS A 98 25.79 -6.90 -5.10
CA LYS A 98 25.91 -5.76 -6.03
C LYS A 98 24.67 -5.52 -6.86
N VAL A 99 24.16 -4.30 -6.79
CA VAL A 99 23.25 -3.77 -7.79
C VAL A 99 23.91 -3.74 -9.16
N THR A 100 23.16 -4.06 -10.21
CA THR A 100 23.66 -4.16 -11.59
C THR A 100 22.95 -3.14 -12.48
N SER A 101 23.61 -2.72 -13.58
CA SER A 101 23.12 -1.63 -14.44
C SER A 101 21.80 -1.91 -15.17
N ASN A 102 21.34 -3.17 -15.20
CA ASN A 102 20.01 -3.54 -15.70
C ASN A 102 18.90 -3.32 -14.66
N MET A 103 19.22 -3.11 -13.39
CA MET A 103 18.21 -2.90 -12.35
C MET A 103 17.66 -1.48 -12.43
N TRP A 104 16.34 -1.34 -12.46
CA TRP A 104 15.68 -0.05 -12.40
C TRP A 104 14.22 -0.18 -11.94
N CYS A 105 13.66 0.92 -11.45
CA CYS A 105 12.22 1.03 -11.26
C CYS A 105 11.71 2.45 -11.49
N SER A 106 10.48 2.56 -11.99
CA SER A 106 9.85 3.82 -12.34
C SER A 106 8.38 3.85 -11.96
N ALA A 107 7.88 5.04 -11.66
CA ALA A 107 6.48 5.27 -11.45
C ALA A 107 6.05 6.60 -12.02
N ILE A 108 4.82 6.62 -12.53
CA ILE A 108 4.19 7.78 -13.16
C ILE A 108 2.80 7.91 -12.57
N VAL A 109 2.46 9.11 -12.08
CA VAL A 109 1.09 9.45 -11.68
C VAL A 109 0.45 10.27 -12.78
N THR A 110 -0.72 9.82 -13.23
CA THR A 110 -1.49 10.44 -14.29
C THR A 110 -2.93 10.63 -13.83
N GLU A 111 -3.48 11.81 -14.08
CA GLU A 111 -4.93 12.00 -14.02
C GLU A 111 -5.57 11.24 -15.19
N VAL A 112 -6.60 10.42 -14.95
CA VAL A 112 -7.19 9.50 -15.95
C VAL A 112 -7.61 10.21 -17.25
N ASN A 113 -8.14 11.43 -17.14
CA ASN A 113 -8.52 12.27 -18.29
C ASN A 113 -7.46 13.35 -18.62
N GLY A 114 -6.33 13.33 -17.92
CA GLY A 114 -5.21 14.23 -18.11
C GLY A 114 -4.39 13.85 -19.35
N LYS A 115 -3.85 14.86 -20.03
CA LYS A 115 -3.00 14.66 -21.22
C LYS A 115 -1.55 14.32 -20.88
N HIS A 116 -1.11 14.68 -19.68
CA HIS A 116 0.28 14.57 -19.24
C HIS A 116 0.36 14.05 -17.80
N PRO A 117 1.44 13.35 -17.45
CA PRO A 117 1.73 13.01 -16.07
C PRO A 117 1.78 14.23 -15.15
N VAL A 118 1.23 14.08 -13.94
CA VAL A 118 1.32 15.09 -12.88
C VAL A 118 2.54 14.88 -12.00
N SER A 119 3.08 13.64 -11.96
CA SER A 119 4.31 13.28 -11.26
C SER A 119 4.94 12.05 -11.92
N GLY A 120 6.23 11.87 -11.73
CA GLY A 120 6.91 10.64 -12.12
C GLY A 120 8.40 10.67 -11.81
N VAL A 121 8.93 9.53 -11.40
CA VAL A 121 10.35 9.38 -11.04
C VAL A 121 10.83 8.00 -11.47
N LYS A 122 12.13 7.87 -11.69
CA LYS A 122 12.76 6.61 -12.05
C LYS A 122 14.13 6.51 -11.38
N LEU A 123 14.34 5.38 -10.71
CA LEU A 123 15.62 4.97 -10.16
C LEU A 123 16.29 4.01 -11.15
N ILE A 124 17.58 4.22 -11.38
CA ILE A 124 18.44 3.40 -12.24
C ILE A 124 19.72 3.07 -11.46
N VAL A 125 20.55 2.18 -12.01
CA VAL A 125 21.87 1.88 -11.47
C VAL A 125 22.95 2.39 -12.43
N GLU A 126 23.73 3.35 -11.96
CA GLU A 126 24.89 3.92 -12.67
C GLU A 126 26.14 3.68 -11.83
N ASP A 127 27.21 3.18 -12.45
CA ASP A 127 28.48 2.89 -11.79
C ASP A 127 28.35 2.05 -10.50
N GLY A 128 27.39 1.11 -10.50
CA GLY A 128 27.11 0.23 -9.36
C GLY A 128 26.44 0.92 -8.17
N LYS A 129 25.80 2.07 -8.39
CA LYS A 129 25.03 2.81 -7.38
C LYS A 129 23.66 3.18 -7.91
N VAL A 130 22.66 3.20 -7.03
CA VAL A 130 21.34 3.73 -7.36
C VAL A 130 21.43 5.23 -7.61
N SER A 131 20.89 5.71 -8.72
CA SER A 131 20.77 7.12 -9.09
C SER A 131 19.37 7.42 -9.65
N VAL A 132 19.03 8.71 -9.76
CA VAL A 132 17.77 9.16 -10.37
C VAL A 132 18.02 9.40 -11.86
N ASP A 133 17.15 8.86 -12.73
CA ASP A 133 17.19 9.13 -14.17
C ASP A 133 16.74 10.59 -14.45
N PRO A 134 17.65 11.50 -14.84
CA PRO A 134 17.32 12.92 -15.00
C PRO A 134 16.48 13.20 -16.25
N HIS A 135 16.37 12.24 -17.17
CA HIS A 135 15.65 12.39 -18.43
C HIS A 135 14.23 11.82 -18.38
N PHE A 136 13.90 11.07 -17.32
CA PHE A 136 12.59 10.42 -17.20
C PHE A 136 11.45 11.43 -17.00
N ASN A 137 11.65 12.42 -16.14
CA ASN A 137 10.69 13.49 -15.90
C ASN A 137 11.43 14.75 -15.40
N PRO A 138 11.39 15.88 -16.13
CA PRO A 138 12.19 17.06 -15.83
C PRO A 138 11.72 17.85 -14.60
N ARG A 139 10.68 17.40 -13.91
CA ARG A 139 10.18 18.04 -12.69
C ARG A 139 11.17 17.89 -11.53
N GLU A 140 11.19 18.86 -10.63
CA GLU A 140 12.07 18.88 -9.48
C GLU A 140 11.84 17.68 -8.55
N ILE A 141 12.93 17.11 -8.03
CA ILE A 141 12.92 16.06 -7.03
C ILE A 141 12.89 16.71 -5.65
N SER A 142 11.96 16.29 -4.80
CA SER A 142 11.84 16.81 -3.42
C SER A 142 12.78 16.11 -2.44
N TYR A 143 13.19 14.88 -2.74
CA TYR A 143 14.13 14.12 -1.90
C TYR A 143 14.85 13.03 -2.71
N PHE A 144 16.13 12.82 -2.43
CA PHE A 144 16.88 11.65 -2.88
C PHE A 144 17.90 11.24 -1.81
N GLY A 145 17.89 9.97 -1.40
CA GLY A 145 18.80 9.47 -0.36
C GLY A 145 18.36 8.13 0.21
N ASN A 146 18.86 7.77 1.40
CA ASN A 146 18.37 6.58 2.11
C ASN A 146 16.88 6.74 2.45
N SER A 147 16.12 5.67 2.44
CA SER A 147 14.74 5.71 2.92
C SER A 147 14.68 6.36 4.32
N PRO A 148 13.69 7.21 4.62
CA PRO A 148 13.44 7.70 5.98
C PRO A 148 13.25 6.58 7.02
N ARG A 149 13.01 5.33 6.58
CA ARG A 149 12.86 4.13 7.42
C ARG A 149 14.07 3.19 7.34
N SER A 150 15.21 3.67 6.84
CA SER A 150 16.42 2.87 6.60
C SER A 150 17.15 2.38 7.86
N ASP A 151 16.92 3.01 9.01
CA ASP A 151 17.45 2.56 10.31
C ASP A 151 16.70 1.34 10.88
N GLY A 152 15.62 0.91 10.22
CA GLY A 152 14.79 -0.21 10.66
C GLY A 152 14.37 -1.11 9.51
N LYS A 153 13.06 -1.19 9.28
CA LYS A 153 12.44 -2.17 8.38
C LYS A 153 12.66 -1.88 6.89
N GLU A 154 13.25 -0.73 6.51
CA GLU A 154 13.62 -0.40 5.11
C GLU A 154 15.14 -0.26 4.92
N LYS A 155 15.93 -1.04 5.65
CA LYS A 155 17.39 -1.00 5.56
C LYS A 155 17.91 -1.25 4.15
N GLY A 156 18.86 -0.43 3.70
CA GLY A 156 19.45 -0.55 2.36
C GLY A 156 18.56 -0.04 1.24
N MET A 157 17.37 0.50 1.53
CA MET A 157 16.51 1.11 0.52
C MET A 157 16.95 2.54 0.23
N ILE A 158 17.08 2.89 -1.05
CA ILE A 158 17.28 4.25 -1.54
C ILE A 158 15.94 4.78 -2.04
N GLU A 159 15.56 5.98 -1.61
CA GLU A 159 14.30 6.65 -1.95
C GLU A 159 14.53 7.87 -2.84
N VAL A 160 13.66 8.04 -3.83
CA VAL A 160 13.44 9.30 -4.53
C VAL A 160 11.99 9.73 -4.35
N SER A 161 11.77 11.02 -4.12
CA SER A 161 10.43 11.61 -4.01
C SER A 161 10.23 12.80 -4.92
N GLN A 162 8.98 13.00 -5.35
CA GLN A 162 8.54 14.17 -6.09
C GLN A 162 7.15 14.61 -5.63
N SER A 163 7.03 15.89 -5.31
CA SER A 163 5.75 16.49 -4.93
C SER A 163 4.90 16.80 -6.16
N PHE A 164 3.58 16.68 -6.02
CA PHE A 164 2.62 17.03 -7.05
C PHE A 164 1.29 17.48 -6.46
N HIS A 165 0.50 18.19 -7.26
CA HIS A 165 -0.79 18.70 -6.86
C HIS A 165 -1.93 17.84 -7.41
N ALA A 166 -2.90 17.50 -6.55
CA ALA A 166 -4.14 16.84 -6.95
C ALA A 166 -5.33 17.75 -6.65
N SER A 167 -6.36 17.70 -7.50
CA SER A 167 -7.53 18.56 -7.37
C SER A 167 -8.80 17.82 -7.77
N ASN A 168 -9.96 18.37 -7.42
CA ASN A 168 -11.28 17.81 -7.73
C ASN A 168 -11.49 16.40 -7.18
N LEU A 169 -10.80 16.06 -6.09
CA LEU A 169 -10.98 14.81 -5.36
C LEU A 169 -12.21 14.93 -4.44
N PRO A 170 -12.93 13.81 -4.18
CA PRO A 170 -13.91 13.73 -3.11
C PRO A 170 -13.30 14.11 -1.76
N ASN A 171 -14.15 14.58 -0.84
CA ASN A 171 -13.74 14.77 0.55
C ASN A 171 -13.65 13.42 1.23
N TRP A 172 -12.47 12.79 1.20
CA TRP A 172 -12.25 11.55 1.93
C TRP A 172 -12.33 11.79 3.43
N ALA A 173 -13.02 10.91 4.17
CA ALA A 173 -13.23 11.07 5.61
C ALA A 173 -11.92 11.22 6.41
N TRP A 174 -10.84 10.59 5.96
CA TRP A 174 -9.52 10.71 6.60
C TRP A 174 -8.92 12.11 6.50
N THR A 175 -9.31 12.93 5.51
CA THR A 175 -8.72 14.27 5.30
C THR A 175 -9.09 15.25 6.43
N THR A 176 -10.20 15.01 7.13
CA THR A 176 -10.62 15.78 8.30
C THR A 176 -10.61 14.96 9.59
N ALA A 177 -10.02 13.76 9.58
CA ALA A 177 -9.94 12.90 10.74
C ALA A 177 -9.09 13.52 11.86
N THR A 178 -9.38 13.10 13.09
CA THR A 178 -8.60 13.49 14.27
C THR A 178 -7.22 12.82 14.17
N PRO A 179 -6.11 13.57 14.26
CA PRO A 179 -4.78 12.98 14.36
C PRO A 179 -4.65 12.09 15.60
N MET A 180 -4.11 10.90 15.42
CA MET A 180 -3.83 10.00 16.54
C MET A 180 -2.73 10.55 17.46
N THR A 181 -2.80 10.17 18.73
CA THR A 181 -1.79 10.37 19.76
C THR A 181 -1.48 9.05 20.48
N GLU A 182 -0.43 9.00 21.30
CA GLU A 182 -0.09 7.79 22.06
C GLU A 182 -1.25 7.29 22.96
N LYS A 183 -2.14 8.19 23.38
CA LYS A 183 -3.32 7.85 24.19
C LYS A 183 -4.32 6.98 23.45
N ASP A 184 -4.30 7.00 22.12
CA ASP A 184 -5.22 6.25 21.26
C ASP A 184 -4.73 4.82 21.00
N ILE A 185 -3.46 4.50 21.30
CA ILE A 185 -2.86 3.18 21.07
C ILE A 185 -3.70 2.03 21.64
N PRO A 186 -4.22 2.08 22.89
CA PRO A 186 -5.07 1.02 23.42
C PRO A 186 -6.33 0.77 22.58
N ALA A 187 -7.02 1.83 22.14
CA ALA A 187 -8.21 1.71 21.31
C ALA A 187 -7.90 1.18 19.91
N ILE A 188 -6.75 1.56 19.34
CA ILE A 188 -6.26 1.03 18.06
C ILE A 188 -5.97 -0.48 18.18
N LYS A 189 -5.27 -0.91 19.25
CA LYS A 189 -5.02 -2.33 19.51
C LYS A 189 -6.32 -3.12 19.70
N GLU A 190 -7.27 -2.54 20.43
CA GLU A 190 -8.59 -3.16 20.63
C GLU A 190 -9.35 -3.33 19.32
N PHE A 191 -9.31 -2.35 18.40
CA PHE A 191 -9.89 -2.47 17.07
C PHE A 191 -9.31 -3.67 16.31
N TYR A 192 -7.98 -3.80 16.27
CA TYR A 192 -7.31 -4.93 15.61
C TYR A 192 -7.69 -6.27 16.23
N VAL A 193 -7.64 -6.41 17.56
CA VAL A 193 -8.05 -7.64 18.26
C VAL A 193 -9.51 -7.97 17.98
N SER A 194 -10.38 -6.97 17.98
CA SER A 194 -11.81 -7.12 17.71
C SER A 194 -12.07 -7.62 16.29
N LEU A 195 -11.39 -7.06 15.29
CA LEU A 195 -11.49 -7.51 13.89
C LEU A 195 -10.87 -8.90 13.69
N GLN A 196 -9.73 -9.18 14.33
CA GLN A 196 -9.09 -10.50 14.30
C GLN A 196 -9.99 -11.59 14.91
N ASN A 197 -10.73 -11.27 15.96
CA ASN A 197 -11.74 -12.16 16.53
C ASN A 197 -12.90 -12.42 15.55
N ASP A 198 -13.29 -11.45 14.73
CA ASP A 198 -14.31 -11.70 13.69
C ASP A 198 -13.77 -12.61 12.59
N PHE A 199 -12.49 -12.47 12.19
CA PHE A 199 -11.82 -13.42 11.31
C PHE A 199 -11.78 -14.83 11.92
N LYS A 200 -11.45 -14.93 13.21
CA LYS A 200 -11.46 -16.21 13.95
C LYS A 200 -12.84 -16.87 13.94
N ASN A 201 -13.89 -16.08 14.14
CA ASN A 201 -15.28 -16.53 14.13
C ASN A 201 -15.87 -16.63 12.71
N GLN A 202 -15.09 -16.29 11.67
CA GLN A 202 -15.49 -16.25 10.27
C GLN A 202 -16.78 -15.42 10.04
N ASN A 203 -16.99 -14.38 10.86
CA ASN A 203 -18.18 -13.55 10.81
C ASN A 203 -18.08 -12.52 9.68
N LEU A 204 -18.29 -12.98 8.45
CA LEU A 204 -18.17 -12.17 7.23
C LEU A 204 -18.99 -10.86 7.29
N ASN A 205 -20.17 -10.88 7.91
CA ASN A 205 -21.00 -9.68 8.03
C ASN A 205 -20.32 -8.61 8.91
N THR A 206 -19.80 -8.99 10.08
CA THR A 206 -19.11 -8.04 10.96
C THR A 206 -17.75 -7.61 10.41
N ILE A 207 -17.01 -8.50 9.72
CA ILE A 207 -15.78 -8.14 9.01
C ILE A 207 -16.08 -7.06 7.96
N TYR A 208 -17.11 -7.25 7.13
CA TYR A 208 -17.54 -6.27 6.14
C TYR A 208 -17.87 -4.92 6.79
N GLN A 209 -18.70 -4.92 7.83
CA GLN A 209 -19.10 -3.70 8.55
C GLN A 209 -17.89 -2.94 9.14
N LYS A 210 -16.91 -3.64 9.74
CA LYS A 210 -15.71 -3.01 10.31
C LYS A 210 -14.71 -2.52 9.27
N THR A 211 -14.77 -3.06 8.06
CA THR A 211 -13.86 -2.71 6.94
C THR A 211 -14.54 -1.85 5.88
N GLU A 212 -15.78 -1.42 6.12
CA GLU A 212 -16.65 -0.76 5.14
C GLU A 212 -16.01 0.47 4.48
N GLY A 213 -15.28 1.28 5.24
CA GLY A 213 -14.68 2.51 4.72
C GLY A 213 -13.60 2.29 3.64
N MET A 214 -12.88 1.17 3.67
CA MET A 214 -11.97 0.77 2.58
C MET A 214 -12.77 0.40 1.32
N TRP A 215 -13.87 -0.35 1.47
CA TRP A 215 -14.71 -0.75 0.35
C TRP A 215 -15.43 0.44 -0.29
N HIS A 216 -15.92 1.39 0.52
CA HIS A 216 -16.46 2.66 0.03
C HIS A 216 -15.43 3.45 -0.76
N SER A 217 -14.20 3.56 -0.25
CA SER A 217 -13.13 4.26 -0.96
C SER A 217 -12.81 3.62 -2.31
N LEU A 218 -12.65 2.30 -2.35
CA LEU A 218 -12.38 1.55 -3.58
C LEU A 218 -13.54 1.62 -4.57
N ALA A 219 -14.78 1.58 -4.07
CA ALA A 219 -16.00 1.66 -4.86
C ALA A 219 -16.08 2.99 -5.61
N ILE A 220 -15.83 4.11 -4.90
CA ILE A 220 -15.78 5.45 -5.48
C ILE A 220 -14.68 5.54 -6.55
N GLU A 221 -13.47 5.03 -6.26
CA GLU A 221 -12.35 5.04 -7.22
C GLU A 221 -12.61 4.23 -8.48
N GLN A 222 -13.31 3.10 -8.36
CA GLN A 222 -13.54 2.18 -9.47
C GLN A 222 -14.89 2.39 -10.15
N GLY A 223 -15.72 3.34 -9.69
CA GLY A 223 -17.08 3.52 -10.19
C GLY A 223 -17.94 2.27 -9.98
N SER A 224 -17.84 1.67 -8.81
CA SER A 224 -18.54 0.45 -8.39
C SER A 224 -19.21 0.66 -7.04
N THR A 225 -19.77 -0.41 -6.45
CA THR A 225 -20.41 -0.37 -5.13
C THR A 225 -19.50 -1.00 -4.07
N PRO A 226 -19.61 -0.60 -2.79
CA PRO A 226 -18.83 -1.20 -1.70
C PRO A 226 -19.03 -2.71 -1.60
N GLN A 227 -20.26 -3.18 -1.82
CA GLN A 227 -20.60 -4.60 -1.82
C GLN A 227 -19.83 -5.37 -2.90
N LYS A 228 -19.75 -4.84 -4.13
CA LYS A 228 -18.99 -5.48 -5.22
C LYS A 228 -17.48 -5.50 -4.91
N MET A 229 -16.97 -4.47 -4.26
CA MET A 229 -15.56 -4.43 -3.83
C MET A 229 -15.28 -5.46 -2.74
N TRP A 230 -16.16 -5.59 -1.75
CA TRP A 230 -16.10 -6.64 -0.74
C TRP A 230 -16.16 -8.05 -1.35
N GLU A 231 -17.10 -8.28 -2.29
CA GLU A 231 -17.26 -9.58 -2.96
C GLU A 231 -16.08 -9.95 -3.86
N SER A 232 -15.28 -8.97 -4.31
CA SER A 232 -14.03 -9.23 -5.03
C SER A 232 -12.97 -9.90 -4.15
N MET A 233 -13.13 -9.79 -2.83
CA MET A 233 -12.22 -10.38 -1.86
C MET A 233 -12.65 -11.80 -1.48
N PRO A 234 -11.81 -12.83 -1.69
CA PRO A 234 -12.23 -14.22 -1.57
C PRO A 234 -12.25 -14.73 -0.11
N PHE A 235 -12.62 -13.92 0.88
CA PHE A 235 -12.62 -14.32 2.30
C PHE A 235 -13.42 -15.60 2.57
N LYS A 236 -14.60 -15.73 1.96
CA LYS A 236 -15.42 -16.94 2.07
C LYS A 236 -14.66 -18.18 1.56
N ARG A 237 -13.92 -18.03 0.46
CA ARG A 237 -13.10 -19.10 -0.09
C ARG A 237 -11.91 -19.40 0.83
N PHE A 238 -11.22 -18.39 1.35
CA PHE A 238 -10.13 -18.61 2.31
C PHE A 238 -10.60 -19.44 3.51
N PHE A 239 -11.74 -19.11 4.11
CA PHE A 239 -12.28 -19.90 5.22
C PHE A 239 -12.67 -21.33 4.83
N ASN A 240 -13.26 -21.52 3.64
CA ASN A 240 -13.54 -22.86 3.11
C ASN A 240 -12.26 -23.67 2.84
N ASP A 241 -11.18 -23.00 2.43
CA ASP A 241 -9.85 -23.58 2.17
C ASP A 241 -9.03 -23.76 3.47
N GLY A 242 -9.68 -23.63 4.63
CA GLY A 242 -9.10 -23.95 5.94
C GLY A 242 -8.34 -22.82 6.63
N TYR A 243 -8.36 -21.60 6.08
CA TYR A 243 -7.66 -20.47 6.71
C TYR A 243 -8.26 -20.12 8.08
N LYS A 244 -7.39 -19.86 9.05
CA LYS A 244 -7.76 -19.50 10.43
C LYS A 244 -6.99 -18.27 10.87
N ALA A 245 -7.65 -17.42 11.66
CA ALA A 245 -7.00 -16.28 12.28
C ALA A 245 -5.98 -16.73 13.31
N ILE A 246 -4.80 -16.11 13.28
CA ILE A 246 -3.75 -16.31 14.29
C ILE A 246 -3.82 -15.25 15.38
N PRO A 247 -3.40 -15.52 16.62
CA PRO A 247 -3.27 -14.50 17.65
C PRO A 247 -2.33 -13.38 17.19
N ILE A 248 -2.65 -12.13 17.55
CA ILE A 248 -1.76 -11.00 17.29
C ILE A 248 -0.63 -11.04 18.31
N ASP A 249 0.60 -11.19 17.81
CA ASP A 249 1.81 -10.89 18.57
C ASP A 249 2.15 -9.41 18.36
N TRP A 250 2.15 -8.62 19.43
CA TRP A 250 2.40 -7.18 19.34
C TRP A 250 3.88 -6.82 19.31
N GLU A 251 4.78 -7.72 19.68
CA GLU A 251 6.21 -7.43 19.79
C GLU A 251 6.86 -7.12 18.44
N ASP A 252 6.30 -7.69 17.36
CA ASP A 252 6.81 -7.55 16.00
C ASP A 252 6.32 -6.31 15.24
N TYR A 253 5.31 -5.59 15.77
CA TYR A 253 4.62 -4.52 15.04
C TYR A 253 4.85 -3.14 15.64
N GLU A 254 5.06 -2.17 14.76
CA GLU A 254 5.22 -0.77 15.10
C GLU A 254 4.02 0.03 14.58
N LEU A 255 3.50 0.94 15.41
CA LEU A 255 2.49 1.88 14.97
C LEU A 255 3.13 2.99 14.14
N ASN A 256 2.72 3.09 12.88
CA ASN A 256 3.20 4.11 11.97
C ASN A 256 2.07 5.06 11.60
N SER A 257 2.40 6.35 11.53
CA SER A 257 1.44 7.41 11.22
C SER A 257 1.85 8.19 9.98
N TYR A 258 0.84 8.65 9.26
CA TYR A 258 0.92 9.29 7.96
C TYR A 258 -0.02 10.49 7.94
N MET A 259 0.18 11.41 6.98
CA MET A 259 -0.71 12.57 6.81
C MET A 259 -0.93 13.38 8.09
N ASN A 260 0.15 13.66 8.81
CA ASN A 260 0.15 14.36 10.10
C ASN A 260 -0.69 13.64 11.18
N GLY A 261 -0.59 12.32 11.26
CA GLY A 261 -1.27 11.50 12.26
C GLY A 261 -2.73 11.13 11.93
N ARG A 262 -3.28 11.64 10.82
CA ARG A 262 -4.69 11.38 10.43
C ARG A 262 -4.90 9.98 9.85
N ILE A 263 -3.84 9.38 9.30
CA ILE A 263 -3.82 8.00 8.84
C ILE A 263 -2.76 7.24 9.64
N PHE A 264 -3.03 6.02 10.05
CA PHE A 264 -2.08 5.19 10.78
C PHE A 264 -2.40 3.70 10.60
N ARG A 265 -1.42 2.84 10.90
CA ARG A 265 -1.62 1.38 11.05
C ARG A 265 -0.46 0.75 11.82
N PHE A 266 -0.72 -0.39 12.43
CA PHE A 266 0.36 -1.27 12.88
C PHE A 266 0.92 -2.02 11.68
N GLU A 267 2.24 -2.04 11.54
CA GLU A 267 2.92 -2.70 10.43
C GLU A 267 4.29 -3.27 10.83
N THR A 268 4.75 -4.27 10.08
CA THR A 268 6.08 -4.87 10.20
C THR A 268 6.67 -5.21 8.83
N GLY A 269 7.99 -5.36 8.75
CA GLY A 269 8.70 -5.71 7.51
C GLY A 269 8.74 -4.60 6.45
N TYR A 270 9.40 -4.89 5.32
CA TYR A 270 9.49 -3.99 4.17
C TYR A 270 8.15 -3.86 3.44
N ASP A 271 7.41 -4.97 3.37
CA ASP A 271 6.06 -5.11 2.82
C ASP A 271 4.97 -4.48 3.72
N ARG A 272 5.35 -4.04 4.92
CA ARG A 272 4.51 -3.32 5.88
C ARG A 272 3.20 -4.07 6.16
N ILE A 273 3.34 -5.37 6.42
CA ILE A 273 2.23 -6.26 6.77
C ILE A 273 1.59 -5.81 8.08
N SER A 274 0.25 -5.80 8.13
CA SER A 274 -0.51 -5.53 9.35
C SER A 274 -0.76 -6.81 10.16
N PRO A 275 -1.09 -6.69 11.46
CA PRO A 275 -1.32 -7.86 12.33
C PRO A 275 -2.61 -8.65 12.02
N LEU A 276 -3.41 -8.26 11.02
CA LEU A 276 -4.63 -8.96 10.63
C LEU A 276 -4.33 -10.12 9.69
N THR A 277 -3.99 -11.27 10.26
CA THR A 277 -3.49 -12.42 9.50
C THR A 277 -4.40 -13.64 9.66
N ILE A 278 -4.67 -14.32 8.56
CA ILE A 278 -5.24 -15.67 8.53
C ILE A 278 -4.28 -16.59 7.78
N GLU A 279 -4.18 -17.84 8.19
CA GLU A 279 -3.28 -18.82 7.57
C GLU A 279 -3.92 -20.19 7.45
N ASN A 280 -3.46 -20.97 6.49
CA ASN A 280 -3.64 -22.41 6.43
C ASN A 280 -2.27 -23.11 6.36
N ASP A 281 -2.25 -24.43 6.22
CA ASP A 281 -1.01 -25.23 6.23
C ASP A 281 0.02 -24.79 5.16
N ASP A 282 -0.42 -24.13 4.09
CA ASP A 282 0.43 -23.79 2.95
C ASP A 282 0.78 -22.29 2.88
N ARG A 283 -0.10 -21.42 3.39
CA ARG A 283 -0.11 -19.98 3.02
C ARG A 283 -0.61 -19.09 4.13
N VAL A 284 -0.07 -17.87 4.11
CA VAL A 284 -0.45 -16.77 5.00
C VAL A 284 -1.07 -15.67 4.16
N PHE A 285 -2.25 -15.18 4.58
CA PHE A 285 -2.89 -13.99 4.02
C PHE A 285 -3.01 -12.92 5.11
N SER A 286 -2.64 -11.68 4.79
CA SER A 286 -2.81 -10.55 5.71
C SER A 286 -3.63 -9.45 5.06
N LEU A 287 -4.66 -8.97 5.75
CA LEU A 287 -5.35 -7.74 5.39
C LEU A 287 -4.52 -6.57 5.91
N THR A 288 -4.26 -5.54 5.11
CA THR A 288 -3.32 -4.45 5.48
C THR A 288 -3.94 -3.05 5.50
N PRO A 289 -5.06 -2.87 6.24
CA PRO A 289 -5.84 -1.65 6.12
C PRO A 289 -5.13 -0.47 6.76
N TYR A 290 -5.39 0.72 6.23
CA TYR A 290 -5.07 1.98 6.89
C TYR A 290 -6.26 2.46 7.70
N LEU A 291 -5.97 3.04 8.86
CA LEU A 291 -6.96 3.47 9.85
C LEU A 291 -6.93 4.98 10.04
N SER A 292 -8.06 5.53 10.49
CA SER A 292 -8.22 6.91 10.93
C SER A 292 -9.13 6.98 12.16
N ILE A 293 -9.06 8.08 12.92
CA ILE A 293 -10.03 8.37 13.98
C ILE A 293 -11.10 9.31 13.40
N ILE A 294 -12.29 8.77 13.15
CA ILE A 294 -13.46 9.49 12.60
C ILE A 294 -14.53 9.47 13.69
N ASP A 295 -15.06 10.64 14.04
CA ASP A 295 -16.06 10.82 15.10
C ASP A 295 -15.68 10.12 16.43
N GLY A 296 -14.38 10.18 16.78
CA GLY A 296 -13.83 9.57 17.98
C GLY A 296 -13.67 8.05 17.93
N LYS A 297 -13.83 7.41 16.76
CA LYS A 297 -13.73 5.96 16.58
C LYS A 297 -12.65 5.59 15.57
N VAL A 298 -11.87 4.55 15.90
CA VAL A 298 -10.94 3.92 14.97
C VAL A 298 -11.73 3.27 13.83
N THR A 299 -11.45 3.68 12.60
CA THR A 299 -12.19 3.29 11.40
C THR A 299 -11.22 2.95 10.27
N VAL A 300 -11.50 1.89 9.52
CA VAL A 300 -10.76 1.52 8.30
C VAL A 300 -11.09 2.49 7.17
N VAL A 301 -10.06 3.03 6.51
CA VAL A 301 -10.21 4.01 5.42
C VAL A 301 -9.54 3.59 4.11
N LYS A 302 -8.57 2.66 4.14
CA LYS A 302 -7.90 2.07 2.95
C LYS A 302 -7.49 0.63 3.21
#